data_AF-A0A4Q0XF25-F1
#
_entry.id   AF-A0A4Q0XF25-F1
#
_cell.length_a   1.000
_cell.length_b   1.000
_cell.length_c   1.000
_cell.angle_alpha   90.00
_cell.angle_beta   90.00
_cell.angle_gamma   90.00
#
_symmetry.space_group_name_H-M   'P 1'
#
loop_
_entity.id
_entity.type
_entity.pdbx_description
1 polymer ?
#
loop_
_entity_poly.entity_id
_entity_poly.type
_entity_poly.pdbx_seq_one_letter_code
_entity_poly.pdbx_strand_id
1 'polypeptide(L)'
;MDFEDWEDDRILFEKEDWVGLLKLREDRAKNQPSDLYAQQRFAEILNISKKHKKALDLITPLYQKNHKSGFGVHEIINALYGLGKSENDFNWISKINVLNLDPITLELCVDYLKPKRKTINIIEIYNELIMNADYCNFDEQRLAEFLVNHPEKFDIKKDSEYFLDIRLKIKRK
;
A
#
# COMPACT_ATOMS: atom_id res chain seq x y z
N MET A 1 -16.60 -22.98 20.74
CA MET A 1 -15.18 -22.69 20.48
C MET A 1 -15.22 -21.38 19.73
N ASP A 2 -14.99 -20.28 20.45
CA ASP A 2 -14.95 -18.94 19.83
C ASP A 2 -13.72 -18.91 18.95
N PHE A 3 -13.91 -19.06 17.64
CA PHE A 3 -12.89 -18.68 16.68
C PHE A 3 -12.67 -17.18 16.83
N GLU A 4 -11.42 -16.76 16.99
CA GLU A 4 -11.13 -15.33 17.06
C GLU A 4 -11.51 -14.69 15.71
N ASP A 5 -12.09 -13.48 15.73
CA ASP A 5 -12.69 -12.85 14.53
C ASP A 5 -11.76 -12.79 13.30
N TRP A 6 -10.43 -12.86 13.48
CA TRP A 6 -9.49 -12.85 12.37
C TRP A 6 -9.37 -14.19 11.63
N GLU A 7 -9.76 -15.32 12.22
CA GLU A 7 -9.54 -16.65 11.63
C GLU A 7 -10.40 -16.90 10.40
N ASP A 8 -11.70 -16.55 10.45
CA ASP A 8 -12.62 -16.69 9.30
C ASP A 8 -12.22 -15.77 8.14
N ASP A 9 -11.77 -14.55 8.44
CA ASP A 9 -11.30 -13.58 7.45
C ASP A 9 -10.06 -14.11 6.73
N ARG A 10 -9.08 -14.61 7.51
CA ARG A 10 -7.85 -15.22 6.99
C ARG A 10 -8.15 -16.42 6.11
N ILE A 11 -9.02 -17.33 6.55
CA ILE A 11 -9.37 -18.54 5.77
C ILE A 11 -9.96 -18.17 4.41
N LEU A 12 -10.85 -17.17 4.37
CA LEU A 12 -11.45 -16.73 3.11
C LEU A 12 -10.42 -16.02 2.21
N PHE A 13 -9.54 -15.21 2.80
CA PHE A 13 -8.46 -14.52 2.08
C PHE A 13 -7.47 -15.51 1.46
N GLU A 14 -6.99 -16.49 2.23
CA GLU A 14 -6.05 -17.53 1.77
C GLU A 14 -6.63 -18.42 0.67
N LYS A 15 -7.96 -18.61 0.67
CA LYS A 15 -8.69 -19.33 -0.38
C LYS A 15 -9.07 -18.44 -1.57
N GLU A 16 -8.74 -17.16 -1.52
CA GLU A 16 -9.16 -16.15 -2.50
C GLU A 16 -10.69 -16.12 -2.72
N ASP A 17 -11.48 -16.48 -1.70
CA ASP A 17 -12.94 -16.41 -1.75
C ASP A 17 -13.39 -14.96 -1.50
N TRP A 18 -13.19 -14.12 -2.51
CA TRP A 18 -13.50 -12.68 -2.44
C TRP A 18 -14.99 -12.42 -2.24
N VAL A 19 -15.87 -13.30 -2.71
CA VAL A 19 -17.32 -13.17 -2.54
C VAL A 19 -17.72 -13.46 -1.10
N GLY A 20 -17.22 -14.56 -0.53
CA GLY A 20 -17.39 -14.90 0.87
C GLY A 20 -16.82 -13.83 1.80
N LEU A 21 -15.59 -13.37 1.50
CA LEU A 21 -14.90 -12.35 2.29
C LEU A 21 -15.66 -11.01 2.27
N LEU A 22 -16.19 -10.62 1.10
CA LEU A 22 -17.01 -9.42 0.98
C LEU A 22 -18.24 -9.49 1.88
N LYS A 23 -18.95 -10.63 1.88
CA LYS A 23 -20.15 -10.82 2.72
C LYS A 23 -19.79 -10.77 4.20
N LEU A 24 -18.75 -11.49 4.62
CA LEU A 24 -18.30 -11.52 6.01
C LEU A 24 -17.97 -10.12 6.53
N ARG A 25 -17.17 -9.35 5.78
CA ARG A 25 -16.75 -8.01 6.17
C ARG A 25 -17.91 -7.00 6.11
N GLU A 26 -18.85 -7.16 5.18
CA GLU A 26 -20.08 -6.35 5.14
C GLU A 26 -20.93 -6.58 6.40
N ASP A 27 -21.16 -7.84 6.78
CA ASP A 27 -21.96 -8.19 7.96
C ASP A 27 -21.31 -7.68 9.25
N ARG A 28 -19.98 -7.80 9.38
CA ARG A 28 -19.22 -7.23 10.50
C ARG A 28 -19.31 -5.72 10.58
N ALA A 29 -19.10 -5.02 9.46
CA ALA A 29 -19.20 -3.57 9.41
C ALA A 29 -20.62 -3.06 9.76
N LYS A 30 -21.67 -3.80 9.39
CA LYS A 30 -23.06 -3.49 9.77
C LYS A 30 -23.33 -3.71 11.26
N ASN A 31 -22.80 -4.80 11.82
CA ASN A 31 -22.99 -5.13 13.23
C ASN A 31 -22.14 -4.26 14.17
N GLN A 32 -21.06 -3.67 13.67
CA GLN A 32 -20.11 -2.85 14.43
C GLN A 32 -19.84 -1.52 13.72
N PRO A 33 -20.85 -0.63 13.59
CA PRO A 33 -20.73 0.61 12.81
C PRO A 33 -19.71 1.62 13.38
N SER A 34 -19.36 1.50 14.66
CA SER A 34 -18.35 2.33 15.32
C SER A 34 -16.93 1.76 15.23
N ASP A 35 -16.76 0.51 14.82
CA ASP A 35 -15.43 -0.09 14.65
C ASP A 35 -14.81 0.36 13.33
N LEU A 36 -13.91 1.34 13.41
CA LEU A 36 -13.20 1.88 12.26
C LEU A 36 -12.39 0.82 11.50
N TYR A 37 -11.84 -0.18 12.17
CA TYR A 37 -11.10 -1.26 11.50
C TYR A 37 -12.05 -2.17 10.70
N ALA A 38 -13.22 -2.50 11.24
CA ALA A 38 -14.25 -3.23 10.50
C ALA A 38 -14.72 -2.44 9.27
N GLN A 39 -14.94 -1.13 9.41
CA GLN A 39 -15.30 -0.28 8.27
C GLN A 39 -14.19 -0.22 7.21
N GLN A 40 -12.94 -0.10 7.63
CA GLN A 40 -11.79 -0.02 6.73
C GLN A 40 -11.59 -1.34 5.96
N ARG A 41 -11.63 -2.49 6.65
CA ARG A 41 -11.57 -3.81 5.99
C ARG A 41 -12.71 -4.01 5.01
N PHE A 42 -13.89 -3.50 5.30
CA PHE A 42 -15.02 -3.56 4.37
C PHE A 42 -14.78 -2.69 3.13
N ALA A 43 -14.27 -1.47 3.30
CA ALA A 43 -13.87 -0.62 2.17
C ALA A 43 -12.76 -1.24 1.31
N GLU A 44 -11.78 -1.91 1.92
CA GLU A 44 -10.73 -2.66 1.21
C GLU A 44 -11.31 -3.75 0.29
N ILE A 45 -12.15 -4.65 0.83
CA ILE A 45 -12.72 -5.73 0.02
C ILE A 45 -13.71 -5.21 -1.04
N LEU A 46 -14.35 -4.06 -0.80
CA LEU A 46 -15.12 -3.37 -1.83
C LEU A 46 -14.23 -2.94 -3.00
N ASN A 47 -13.03 -2.41 -2.73
CA ASN A 47 -12.06 -2.06 -3.77
C ASN A 47 -11.56 -3.30 -4.53
N ILE A 48 -11.19 -4.37 -3.83
CA ILE A 48 -10.79 -5.65 -4.47
C ILE A 48 -11.93 -6.18 -5.37
N SER A 49 -13.18 -6.04 -4.92
CA SER A 49 -14.38 -6.44 -5.66
C SER A 49 -14.80 -5.44 -6.76
N LYS A 50 -13.96 -4.45 -7.10
CA LYS A 50 -14.21 -3.39 -8.09
C LYS A 50 -15.44 -2.51 -7.79
N LYS A 51 -15.89 -2.47 -6.53
CA LYS A 51 -16.99 -1.63 -6.03
C LYS A 51 -16.47 -0.29 -5.52
N HIS A 52 -15.58 0.34 -6.29
CA HIS A 52 -14.80 1.53 -5.88
C HIS A 52 -15.66 2.70 -5.41
N LYS A 53 -16.76 3.00 -6.12
CA LYS A 53 -17.68 4.07 -5.69
C LYS A 53 -18.29 3.79 -4.31
N LYS A 54 -18.70 2.53 -4.05
CA LYS A 54 -19.26 2.12 -2.75
C LYS A 54 -18.19 2.20 -1.65
N ALA A 55 -16.95 1.84 -1.96
CA ALA A 55 -15.82 2.00 -1.03
C ALA A 55 -15.62 3.48 -0.67
N LEU A 56 -15.60 4.36 -1.68
CA LEU A 56 -15.41 5.80 -1.50
C LEU A 56 -16.56 6.43 -0.69
N ASP A 57 -17.81 6.10 -1.03
CA ASP A 57 -19.00 6.59 -0.31
C ASP A 57 -19.00 6.16 1.17
N LEU A 58 -18.50 4.94 1.46
CA LEU A 58 -18.37 4.41 2.82
C LEU A 58 -17.27 5.11 3.62
N ILE A 59 -16.05 5.18 3.06
CA ILE A 59 -14.86 5.58 3.83
C ILE A 59 -14.72 7.11 3.96
N THR A 60 -15.18 7.88 2.98
CA THR A 60 -15.04 9.36 2.96
C THR A 60 -15.55 10.04 4.23
N PRO A 61 -16.81 9.81 4.69
CA PRO A 61 -17.29 10.44 5.93
C PRO A 61 -16.53 9.99 7.18
N LEU A 62 -15.95 8.78 7.17
CA LEU A 62 -15.14 8.27 8.27
C LEU A 62 -13.75 8.93 8.27
N TYR A 63 -13.12 9.07 7.11
CA TYR A 63 -11.90 9.86 6.94
C TYR A 63 -12.10 11.29 7.44
N GLN A 64 -13.20 11.95 7.06
CA GLN A 64 -13.44 13.34 7.48
C GLN A 64 -13.39 13.52 9.01
N LYS A 65 -13.89 12.52 9.76
CA LYS A 65 -13.91 12.52 11.23
C LYS A 65 -12.60 12.01 11.85
N ASN A 66 -11.88 11.13 11.16
CA ASN A 66 -10.77 10.36 11.72
C ASN A 66 -9.46 10.46 10.92
N HIS A 67 -9.30 11.45 10.04
CA HIS A 67 -8.15 11.60 9.11
C HIS A 67 -6.77 11.64 9.77
N LYS A 68 -6.72 11.89 11.08
CA LYS A 68 -5.47 11.81 11.85
C LYS A 68 -4.95 10.37 11.80
N SER A 69 -3.63 10.20 11.77
CA SER A 69 -2.99 8.88 11.71
C SER A 69 -3.20 8.12 10.40
N GLY A 70 -3.54 8.79 9.29
CA GLY A 70 -3.60 8.19 7.95
C GLY A 70 -4.79 7.25 7.70
N PHE A 71 -5.77 7.21 8.61
CA PHE A 71 -6.95 6.35 8.48
C PHE A 71 -7.65 6.54 7.12
N GLY A 72 -7.96 5.46 6.43
CA GLY A 72 -8.75 5.48 5.19
C GLY A 72 -8.01 5.98 3.94
N VAL A 73 -6.76 6.43 4.05
CA VAL A 73 -5.99 6.97 2.90
C VAL A 73 -5.83 5.91 1.81
N HIS A 74 -5.42 4.70 2.17
CA HIS A 74 -5.25 3.59 1.23
C HIS A 74 -6.56 3.23 0.52
N GLU A 75 -7.67 3.15 1.25
CA GLU A 75 -8.97 2.78 0.69
C GLU A 75 -9.51 3.86 -0.25
N ILE A 76 -9.30 5.13 0.08
CA ILE A 76 -9.68 6.26 -0.77
C ILE A 76 -8.85 6.27 -2.05
N ILE A 77 -7.52 6.16 -1.96
CA ILE A 77 -6.63 6.17 -3.14
C ILE A 77 -6.93 4.98 -4.05
N ASN A 78 -7.07 3.77 -3.51
CA ASN A 78 -7.44 2.58 -4.28
C ASN A 78 -8.78 2.76 -4.99
N ALA A 79 -9.76 3.38 -4.35
CA ALA A 79 -11.06 3.68 -4.96
C ALA A 79 -10.95 4.72 -6.08
N LEU A 80 -10.15 5.78 -5.89
CA LEU A 80 -9.92 6.81 -6.91
C LEU A 80 -9.26 6.22 -8.15
N TYR A 81 -8.16 5.47 -7.98
CA TYR A 81 -7.46 4.82 -9.08
C TYR A 81 -8.36 3.81 -9.82
N GLY A 82 -9.16 3.03 -9.08
CA GLY A 82 -10.15 2.13 -9.67
C GLY A 82 -11.27 2.85 -10.46
N LEU A 83 -11.49 4.14 -10.22
CA LEU A 83 -12.42 4.99 -10.98
C LEU A 83 -11.73 5.78 -12.11
N GLY A 84 -10.45 5.54 -12.37
CA GLY A 84 -9.66 6.29 -13.35
C GLY A 84 -9.35 7.73 -12.93
N LYS A 85 -9.42 8.01 -11.63
CA LYS A 85 -9.06 9.30 -11.03
C LYS A 85 -7.65 9.24 -10.44
N SER A 86 -7.15 10.38 -9.99
CA SER A 86 -5.91 10.53 -9.23
C SER A 86 -6.19 10.86 -7.78
N GLU A 87 -5.15 10.82 -6.94
CA GLU A 87 -5.20 11.32 -5.57
C GLU A 87 -5.58 12.81 -5.49
N ASN A 88 -5.34 13.59 -6.54
CA ASN A 88 -5.68 15.02 -6.60
C ASN A 88 -7.18 15.27 -6.80
N ASP A 89 -7.96 14.24 -7.14
CA ASP A 89 -9.42 14.34 -7.34
C ASP A 89 -10.22 14.21 -6.03
N PHE A 90 -9.53 14.18 -4.88
CA PHE A 90 -10.14 14.12 -3.56
C PHE A 90 -9.79 15.34 -2.71
N ASN A 91 -10.77 15.82 -1.96
CA ASN A 91 -10.63 16.97 -1.07
C ASN A 91 -10.00 16.54 0.27
N TRP A 92 -8.70 16.25 0.26
CA TRP A 92 -7.96 15.86 1.45
C TRP A 92 -7.98 16.96 2.52
N ILE A 93 -8.15 16.58 3.79
CA ILE A 93 -8.08 17.51 4.92
C ILE A 93 -6.62 17.87 5.23
N SER A 94 -5.75 16.86 5.14
CA SER A 94 -4.30 17.01 5.27
C SER A 94 -3.63 16.62 3.96
N LYS A 95 -2.58 17.34 3.57
CA LYS A 95 -1.75 16.96 2.42
C LYS A 95 -1.23 15.55 2.66
N ILE A 96 -1.46 14.66 1.70
CA ILE A 96 -0.93 13.29 1.69
C ILE A 96 0.35 13.21 0.86
N ASN A 97 1.25 12.30 1.24
CA ASN A 97 2.46 11.95 0.51
C ASN A 97 2.25 10.63 -0.24
N VAL A 98 1.97 10.74 -1.54
CA VAL A 98 1.86 9.59 -2.44
C VAL A 98 3.16 9.44 -3.22
N LEU A 99 3.82 8.29 -3.09
CA LEU A 99 5.01 7.95 -3.85
C LEU A 99 4.65 7.22 -5.14
N ASN A 100 5.27 7.66 -6.24
CA ASN A 100 5.21 7.05 -7.55
C ASN A 100 6.63 6.66 -8.00
N LEU A 101 6.76 5.78 -8.99
CA LEU A 101 8.08 5.43 -9.55
C LEU A 101 8.58 6.54 -10.49
N ASP A 102 9.14 7.59 -9.88
CA ASP A 102 9.60 8.79 -10.55
C ASP A 102 11.00 9.23 -10.02
N PRO A 103 11.59 10.32 -10.56
CA PRO A 103 12.88 10.80 -10.09
C PRO A 103 12.93 11.19 -8.60
N ILE A 104 11.80 11.57 -7.99
CA ILE A 104 11.74 11.92 -6.56
C ILE A 104 11.92 10.64 -5.73
N THR A 105 11.17 9.59 -6.03
CA THR A 105 11.34 8.29 -5.34
C THR A 105 12.73 7.69 -5.58
N LEU A 106 13.31 7.88 -6.76
CA LEU A 106 14.68 7.49 -7.04
C LEU A 106 15.69 8.23 -6.13
N GLU A 107 15.51 9.53 -5.93
CA GLU A 107 16.35 10.35 -5.03
C GLU A 107 16.23 9.86 -3.57
N LEU A 108 15.01 9.57 -3.10
CA LEU A 108 14.78 9.01 -1.76
C LEU A 108 15.53 7.70 -1.55
N CYS A 109 15.51 6.80 -2.54
CA CYS A 109 16.28 5.55 -2.49
C CYS A 109 17.79 5.81 -2.44
N VAL A 110 18.28 6.78 -3.22
CA VAL A 110 19.70 7.19 -3.21
C VAL A 110 20.10 7.71 -1.83
N ASP A 111 19.32 8.61 -1.25
CA ASP A 111 19.61 9.21 0.05
C ASP A 111 19.60 8.17 1.18
N TYR A 112 18.66 7.23 1.16
CA TYR A 112 18.61 6.12 2.10
C TYR A 112 19.86 5.22 2.01
N LEU A 113 20.33 4.94 0.79
CA LEU A 113 21.48 4.06 0.54
C LEU A 113 22.83 4.75 0.76
N LYS A 114 22.89 6.08 0.64
CA LYS A 114 24.13 6.88 0.75
C LYS A 114 24.96 6.61 2.00
N PRO A 115 24.40 6.56 3.23
CA PRO A 115 25.17 6.23 4.43
C PRO A 115 25.52 4.74 4.57
N LYS A 116 24.93 3.86 3.75
CA LYS A 116 25.06 2.40 3.90
C LYS A 116 26.34 1.89 3.25
N ARG A 117 27.08 1.03 3.97
CA ARG A 117 28.36 0.46 3.48
C ARG A 117 28.18 -0.84 2.71
N LYS A 118 27.18 -1.64 3.08
CA LYS A 118 26.83 -2.92 2.46
C LYS A 118 25.71 -2.73 1.44
N THR A 119 25.54 -3.72 0.56
CA THR A 119 24.34 -3.81 -0.29
C THR A 119 23.12 -4.05 0.59
N ILE A 120 22.02 -3.39 0.29
CA ILE A 120 20.76 -3.45 1.04
C ILE A 120 19.72 -4.18 0.18
N ASN A 121 18.89 -5.01 0.83
CA ASN A 121 17.84 -5.75 0.16
C ASN A 121 16.71 -4.82 -0.31
N ILE A 122 16.05 -5.15 -1.42
CA ILE A 122 14.94 -4.35 -1.94
C ILE A 122 13.79 -4.17 -0.93
N ILE A 123 13.50 -5.19 -0.12
CA ILE A 123 12.46 -5.14 0.92
C ILE A 123 12.81 -4.07 1.96
N GLU A 124 14.07 -3.95 2.36
CA GLU A 124 14.51 -2.93 3.32
C GLU A 124 14.37 -1.52 2.73
N ILE A 125 14.63 -1.34 1.44
CA ILE A 125 14.45 -0.06 0.74
C ILE A 125 12.96 0.27 0.65
N TYR A 126 12.12 -0.68 0.24
CA TYR A 126 10.68 -0.49 0.17
C TYR A 126 10.07 -0.18 1.55
N ASN A 127 10.50 -0.88 2.59
CA ASN A 127 10.09 -0.63 3.97
C ASN A 127 10.42 0.80 4.42
N GLU A 128 11.56 1.35 4.03
CA GLU A 128 11.85 2.77 4.30
C GLU A 128 10.85 3.69 3.60
N LEU A 129 10.49 3.41 2.35
CA LEU A 129 9.55 4.24 1.60
C LEU A 129 8.14 4.23 2.20
N ILE A 130 7.61 3.03 2.53
CA ILE A 130 6.25 2.92 3.11
C ILE A 130 6.16 3.55 4.51
N MET A 131 7.25 3.56 5.27
CA MET A 131 7.27 4.19 6.60
C MET A 131 7.28 5.72 6.54
N ASN A 132 7.65 6.30 5.40
CA ASN A 132 7.76 7.75 5.19
C ASN A 132 6.71 8.30 4.20
N ALA A 133 5.80 7.47 3.72
CA ALA A 133 4.73 7.82 2.78
C ALA A 133 3.36 7.50 3.36
N ASP A 134 2.34 8.23 2.93
CA ASP A 134 0.94 7.87 3.24
C ASP A 134 0.43 6.79 2.28
N TYR A 135 1.06 6.63 1.11
CA TYR A 135 0.75 5.60 0.13
C TYR A 135 1.89 5.42 -0.88
N CYS A 136 2.19 4.17 -1.25
CA CYS A 136 3.07 3.84 -2.38
C CYS A 136 2.24 3.24 -3.52
N ASN A 137 2.30 3.85 -4.71
CA ASN A 137 1.58 3.40 -5.91
C ASN A 137 2.33 2.30 -6.71
N PHE A 138 3.15 1.54 -6.00
CA PHE A 138 3.98 0.47 -6.51
C PHE A 138 4.26 -0.50 -5.36
N ASP A 139 4.50 -1.76 -5.70
CA ASP A 139 4.96 -2.79 -4.78
C ASP A 139 6.49 -2.92 -4.83
N GLU A 140 7.01 -3.82 -4.00
CA GLU A 140 8.44 -4.16 -3.91
C GLU A 140 9.01 -4.60 -5.27
N GLN A 141 8.23 -5.36 -6.05
CA GLN A 141 8.67 -5.88 -7.33
C GLN A 141 8.85 -4.74 -8.34
N ARG A 142 7.84 -3.87 -8.48
CA ARG A 142 7.90 -2.72 -9.39
C ARG A 142 8.98 -1.73 -8.96
N LEU A 143 9.21 -1.56 -7.66
CA LEU A 143 10.36 -0.79 -7.18
C LEU A 143 11.68 -1.43 -7.60
N ALA A 144 11.81 -2.76 -7.47
CA ALA A 144 13.02 -3.47 -7.89
C ALA A 144 13.29 -3.26 -9.38
N GLU A 145 12.28 -3.48 -10.22
CA GLU A 145 12.32 -3.28 -11.68
C GLU A 145 12.70 -1.84 -12.04
N PHE A 146 12.16 -0.86 -11.31
CA PHE A 146 12.51 0.55 -11.50
C PHE A 146 13.98 0.83 -11.17
N LEU A 147 14.46 0.41 -10.00
CA LEU A 147 15.82 0.72 -9.56
C LEU A 147 16.89 0.00 -10.39
N VAL A 148 16.61 -1.20 -10.91
CA VAL A 148 17.58 -1.91 -11.78
C VAL A 148 17.77 -1.24 -13.14
N ASN A 149 16.84 -0.38 -13.56
CA ASN A 149 16.96 0.45 -14.75
C ASN A 149 17.83 1.70 -14.53
N HIS A 150 18.43 1.86 -13.35
CA HIS A 150 19.37 2.93 -13.00
C HIS A 150 20.78 2.42 -12.67
N PRO A 151 21.43 1.64 -13.56
CA PRO A 151 22.77 1.09 -13.30
C PRO A 151 23.84 2.18 -13.18
N GLU A 152 23.59 3.41 -13.62
CA GLU A 152 24.46 4.56 -13.41
C GLU A 152 24.50 5.02 -11.93
N LYS A 153 23.42 4.78 -11.18
CA LYS A 153 23.31 5.15 -9.76
C LYS A 153 23.66 4.01 -8.81
N PHE A 154 23.43 2.76 -9.21
CA PHE A 154 23.51 1.62 -8.30
C PHE A 154 24.47 0.52 -8.76
N ASP A 155 25.19 -0.03 -7.80
CA ASP A 155 25.80 -1.36 -7.90
C ASP A 155 24.74 -2.38 -7.53
N ILE A 156 24.32 -3.17 -8.52
CA ILE A 156 23.20 -4.11 -8.41
C ILE A 156 23.76 -5.53 -8.31
N LYS A 157 23.37 -6.24 -7.26
CA LYS A 157 23.63 -7.66 -7.10
C LYS A 157 22.32 -8.44 -7.23
N LYS A 158 22.28 -9.41 -8.15
CA LYS A 158 21.15 -10.31 -8.37
C LYS A 158 21.64 -11.74 -8.13
N ASP A 159 21.21 -12.35 -7.02
CA ASP A 159 21.55 -13.74 -6.70
C ASP A 159 20.59 -14.73 -7.41
N SER A 160 19.42 -14.26 -7.88
CA SER A 160 18.47 -15.01 -8.72
C SER A 160 17.63 -14.05 -9.60
N GLU A 161 16.67 -14.60 -10.36
CA GLU A 161 15.66 -13.83 -11.09
C GLU A 161 14.54 -13.29 -10.17
N TYR A 162 14.42 -13.80 -8.95
CA TYR A 162 13.42 -13.33 -7.99
C TYR A 162 13.81 -11.96 -7.45
N PHE A 163 12.87 -11.00 -7.50
CA PHE A 163 13.13 -9.62 -7.07
C PHE A 163 13.59 -9.54 -5.60
N LEU A 164 13.13 -10.47 -4.75
CA LEU A 164 13.50 -10.56 -3.33
C LEU A 164 15.01 -10.75 -3.11
N ASP A 165 15.74 -11.26 -4.11
CA ASP A 165 17.19 -11.45 -4.05
C ASP A 165 17.97 -10.25 -4.58
N ILE A 166 17.28 -9.19 -5.05
CA ILE A 166 17.93 -7.97 -5.52
C ILE A 166 18.47 -7.20 -4.32
N ARG A 167 19.77 -6.89 -4.39
CA ARG A 167 20.45 -6.04 -3.43
C ARG A 167 21.15 -4.88 -4.12
N LEU A 168 21.00 -3.68 -3.58
CA LEU A 168 21.52 -2.45 -4.16
C LEU A 168 22.49 -1.75 -3.22
N LYS A 169 23.47 -1.07 -3.81
CA LYS A 169 24.34 -0.11 -3.13
C LYS A 169 24.54 1.10 -4.02
N ILE A 170 24.71 2.29 -3.43
CA ILE A 170 25.06 3.48 -4.21
C ILE A 170 26.42 3.30 -4.89
N LYS A 171 26.51 3.58 -6.20
CA LYS A 171 27.79 3.69 -6.88
C LYS A 171 28.55 4.88 -6.34
N ARG A 172 29.79 4.64 -5.91
CA ARG A 172 30.70 5.71 -5.53
C ARG A 172 31.42 6.15 -6.81
N LYS A 173 31.30 7.44 -7.13
CA LYS A 173 32.16 8.08 -8.14
C LYS A 173 33.61 8.06 -7.68
#